data_AF-A0A7K7XHG8-F1
#
_entry.id   AF-A0A7K7XHG8-F1
#
_cell.length_a   1.000
_cell.length_b   1.000
_cell.length_c   1.000
_cell.angle_alpha   90.00
_cell.angle_beta   90.00
_cell.angle_gamma   90.00
#
_symmetry.space_group_name_H-M   'P 1'
#
loop_
_entity.id
_entity.type
_entity.pdbx_description
1 polymer ?
#
loop_
_entity_poly.entity_id
_entity_poly.type
_entity_poly.pdbx_seq_one_letter_code
_entity_poly.pdbx_strand_id
1 'polypeptide(L)'
;QLSLKSRASSRNSEDKLVWSGWFCSVYGDDLSENVPEDFTCLPLFLTHGAESYTSMVGSWFQKTFDCCFRRLAISPLNLSWMVAMWAGCKLDRAASAVELVFSIPRLSQPLNISYAIHPEDAKALWDTVQKMPGEITQEEVDVFMDCLYAHFHRHFKIHLSAAKLVKVSTAVASAHCDGIVKILHSKYLPGVLMLLTELAISQIQ
;
A
#
# COMPACT_ATOMS: atom_id res chain seq x y z
N GLN A 1 23.66 6.52 46.42
CA GLN A 1 24.41 5.67 45.47
C GLN A 1 23.61 5.55 44.18
N LEU A 2 23.96 6.35 43.17
CA LEU A 2 23.41 6.26 41.82
C LEU A 2 24.31 5.33 41.01
N SER A 3 23.79 4.15 40.68
CA SER A 3 24.45 3.18 39.81
C SER A 3 24.43 3.69 38.37
N LEU A 4 25.54 4.33 37.98
CA LEU A 4 25.91 4.53 36.58
C LEU A 4 26.25 3.17 35.98
N LYS A 5 25.28 2.52 35.32
CA LYS A 5 25.58 1.39 34.45
C LYS A 5 26.35 1.91 33.25
N SER A 6 27.61 1.50 33.18
CA SER A 6 28.57 1.77 32.12
C SER A 6 27.97 1.43 30.76
N ARG A 7 27.93 2.44 29.89
CA ARG A 7 27.66 2.30 28.46
C ARG A 7 28.84 1.53 27.88
N ALA A 8 28.68 0.21 27.73
CA ALA A 8 29.59 -0.59 26.93
C ALA A 8 29.50 -0.05 25.49
N SER A 9 30.53 0.69 25.09
CA SER A 9 30.69 1.20 23.74
C SER A 9 30.98 0.01 22.81
N SER A 10 29.95 -0.57 22.21
CA SER A 10 30.13 -1.39 21.02
C SER A 10 30.56 -0.46 19.89
N ARG A 11 31.86 -0.47 19.57
CA ARG A 11 32.38 0.02 18.29
C ARG A 11 31.73 -0.80 17.18
N ASN A 12 30.68 -0.24 16.60
CA ASN A 12 30.24 -0.35 15.22
C ASN A 12 29.47 0.95 14.96
N SER A 13 30.17 2.04 14.64
CA SER A 13 29.52 3.19 14.03
C SER A 13 29.22 2.81 12.57
N GLU A 14 28.29 1.89 12.39
CA GLU A 14 27.59 1.78 11.11
C GLU A 14 26.91 3.14 10.90
N ASP A 15 27.21 3.79 9.78
CA ASP A 15 26.55 5.02 9.39
C ASP A 15 25.03 4.80 9.47
N LYS A 16 24.39 5.42 10.47
CA LYS A 16 22.97 5.23 10.72
C LYS A 16 22.22 5.80 9.53
N LEU A 17 21.58 4.95 8.72
CA LEU A 17 20.73 5.40 7.62
C LEU A 17 19.59 6.28 8.17
N VAL A 18 19.64 7.57 7.84
CA VAL A 18 18.65 8.57 8.29
C VAL A 18 17.50 8.70 7.29
N TRP A 19 17.80 8.55 6.00
CA TRP A 19 16.85 8.67 4.91
C TRP A 19 17.40 7.99 3.65
N SER A 20 16.54 7.36 2.87
CA SER A 20 16.85 6.83 1.54
C SER A 20 15.67 7.03 0.59
N GLY A 21 15.97 7.18 -0.70
CA GLY A 21 14.99 7.34 -1.75
C GLY A 21 15.38 6.58 -3.02
N TRP A 22 14.39 6.03 -3.71
CA TRP A 22 14.57 5.28 -4.95
C TRP A 22 13.51 5.70 -5.96
N PHE A 23 13.96 6.02 -7.17
CA PHE A 23 13.05 6.10 -8.31
C PHE A 23 12.83 4.71 -8.88
N CYS A 24 11.59 4.38 -9.22
CA CYS A 24 11.28 3.15 -9.90
C CYS A 24 10.16 3.33 -10.93
N SER A 25 10.18 2.48 -11.96
CA SER A 25 9.17 2.39 -12.99
C SER A 25 9.09 0.92 -13.38
N VAL A 26 8.22 0.17 -12.71
CA VAL A 26 8.09 -1.28 -12.93
C VAL A 26 7.01 -1.49 -13.97
N TYR A 27 7.40 -1.96 -15.16
CA TYR A 27 6.56 -2.04 -16.36
C TYR A 27 5.99 -0.70 -16.84
N GLY A 28 6.63 0.44 -16.51
CA GLY A 28 6.11 1.76 -16.90
C GLY A 28 6.19 2.05 -18.40
N ASP A 29 7.14 1.46 -19.12
CA ASP A 29 7.31 1.65 -20.56
C ASP A 29 6.11 1.09 -21.35
N ASP A 30 5.57 -0.05 -20.90
CA ASP A 30 4.38 -0.69 -21.49
C ASP A 30 3.08 0.09 -21.19
N LEU A 31 3.10 0.97 -20.18
CA LEU A 31 1.92 1.70 -19.67
C LEU A 31 1.85 3.14 -20.18
N SER A 32 2.87 3.61 -20.89
CA SER A 32 3.08 5.03 -21.17
C SER A 32 3.23 5.32 -22.68
N GLU A 33 2.20 5.00 -23.46
CA GLU A 33 2.16 5.19 -24.92
C GLU A 33 2.36 6.66 -25.39
N ASN A 34 2.21 7.64 -24.48
CA ASN A 34 2.21 9.07 -24.79
C ASN A 34 3.48 9.83 -24.40
N VAL A 35 4.56 9.12 -24.03
CA VAL A 35 5.80 9.77 -23.59
C VAL A 35 6.79 9.86 -24.76
N PRO A 36 7.40 11.04 -25.02
CA PRO A 36 8.43 11.18 -26.05
C PRO A 36 9.60 10.21 -25.85
N GLU A 37 10.21 9.72 -26.93
CA GLU A 37 11.31 8.74 -26.87
C GLU A 37 12.50 9.19 -25.98
N ASP A 38 12.74 10.50 -25.88
CA ASP A 38 13.84 11.07 -25.08
C ASP A 38 13.45 11.35 -23.61
N PHE A 39 12.22 11.08 -23.19
CA PHE A 39 11.74 11.41 -21.85
C PHE A 39 11.76 10.19 -20.91
N THR A 40 12.56 10.29 -19.85
CA THR A 40 12.64 9.24 -18.82
C THR A 40 11.47 9.39 -17.83
N CYS A 41 10.49 8.47 -17.91
CA CYS A 41 9.34 8.44 -17.00
C CYS A 41 9.61 7.54 -15.78
N LEU A 42 9.86 8.16 -14.61
CA LEU A 42 10.02 7.46 -13.32
C LEU A 42 8.91 7.90 -12.36
N PRO A 43 7.69 7.36 -12.51
CA PRO A 43 6.49 7.90 -11.86
C PRO A 43 6.45 7.63 -10.34
N LEU A 44 7.26 6.68 -9.85
CA LEU A 44 7.37 6.39 -8.42
C LEU A 44 8.68 6.88 -7.84
N PHE A 45 8.56 7.58 -6.71
CA PHE A 45 9.67 7.88 -5.82
C PHE A 45 9.37 7.31 -4.42
N LEU A 46 9.95 6.16 -4.13
CA LEU A 46 9.82 5.49 -2.85
C LEU A 46 10.80 6.10 -1.86
N THR A 47 10.32 6.45 -0.67
CA THR A 47 11.17 6.99 0.39
C THR A 47 11.04 6.22 1.69
N HIS A 48 12.14 6.13 2.42
CA HIS A 48 12.17 5.57 3.76
C HIS A 48 12.94 6.52 4.68
N GLY A 49 12.24 7.12 5.62
CA GLY A 49 12.79 8.11 6.56
C GLY A 49 11.72 9.10 7.02
N ALA A 50 12.14 10.15 7.71
CA ALA A 50 11.23 11.19 8.19
C ALA A 50 10.70 12.04 7.02
N GLU A 51 9.40 12.39 7.06
CA GLU A 51 8.73 13.20 6.03
C GLU A 51 9.39 14.56 5.80
N SER A 52 10.02 15.14 6.84
CA SER A 52 10.79 16.38 6.71
C SER A 52 11.97 16.26 5.75
N TYR A 53 12.67 15.12 5.76
CA TYR A 53 13.76 14.87 4.82
C TYR A 53 13.23 14.57 3.43
N THR A 54 12.17 13.77 3.30
CA THR A 54 11.49 13.52 2.02
C THR A 54 11.04 14.83 1.37
N SER A 55 10.43 15.74 2.14
CA SER A 55 9.98 17.05 1.65
C SER A 55 11.14 17.94 1.20
N MET A 56 12.26 17.92 1.94
CA MET A 56 13.47 18.67 1.59
C MET A 56 14.08 18.17 0.28
N VAL A 57 14.25 16.85 0.15
CA VAL A 57 14.81 16.23 -1.06
C VAL A 57 13.89 16.43 -2.26
N GLY A 58 12.58 16.21 -2.10
CA GLY A 58 11.59 16.48 -3.16
C GLY A 58 11.58 17.95 -3.60
N SER A 59 11.65 18.88 -2.65
CA SER A 59 11.75 20.32 -2.97
C SER A 59 13.03 20.68 -3.71
N TRP A 60 14.15 20.00 -3.41
CA TRP A 60 15.40 20.16 -4.15
C TRP A 60 15.26 19.63 -5.58
N PHE A 61 14.71 18.43 -5.77
CA PHE A 61 14.46 17.88 -7.11
C PHE A 61 13.61 18.83 -7.97
N GLN A 62 12.48 19.31 -7.46
CA GLN A 62 11.60 20.22 -8.19
C GLN A 62 12.22 21.60 -8.51
N LYS A 63 13.27 22.01 -7.78
CA LYS A 63 14.01 23.26 -8.07
C LYS A 63 15.14 23.06 -9.07
N THR A 64 15.73 21.87 -9.08
CA THR A 64 16.91 21.55 -9.91
C THR A 64 16.53 20.92 -11.24
N PHE A 65 15.39 20.22 -11.28
CA PHE A 65 14.87 19.54 -12.45
C PHE A 65 13.45 20.01 -12.73
N ASP A 66 13.05 19.96 -14.00
CA ASP A 66 11.67 20.26 -14.42
C ASP A 66 10.76 19.07 -14.11
N CYS A 67 10.43 18.90 -12.82
CA CYS A 67 9.64 17.78 -12.33
C CYS A 67 8.70 18.20 -11.21
N CYS A 68 7.73 17.33 -10.90
CA CYS A 68 6.79 17.53 -9.81
C CYS A 68 6.75 16.30 -8.90
N PHE A 69 6.78 16.53 -7.59
CA PHE A 69 6.67 15.49 -6.57
C PHE A 69 5.33 15.65 -5.88
N ARG A 70 4.52 14.60 -5.92
CA ARG A 70 3.25 14.55 -5.22
C ARG A 70 3.15 13.25 -4.46
N ARG A 71 2.48 13.31 -3.32
CA ARG A 71 2.18 12.13 -2.53
C ARG A 71 1.13 11.31 -3.27
N LEU A 72 1.42 10.03 -3.52
CA LEU A 72 0.51 9.14 -4.23
C LEU A 72 -0.72 8.85 -3.36
N ALA A 73 -1.86 9.46 -3.71
CA ALA A 73 -3.11 9.18 -3.01
C ALA A 73 -3.69 7.86 -3.53
N ILE A 74 -4.10 6.97 -2.63
CA ILE A 74 -4.69 5.68 -3.00
C ILE A 74 -6.18 5.73 -2.63
N SER A 75 -7.04 5.65 -3.65
CA SER A 75 -8.49 5.71 -3.45
C SER A 75 -9.02 4.45 -2.73
N PRO A 76 -10.20 4.52 -2.08
CA PRO A 76 -10.85 3.33 -1.51
C PRO A 76 -11.04 2.21 -2.55
N LEU A 77 -11.34 2.57 -3.80
CA LEU A 77 -11.44 1.64 -4.91
C LEU A 77 -10.11 0.91 -5.14
N ASN A 78 -9.01 1.65 -5.24
CA ASN A 78 -7.68 1.07 -5.47
C ASN A 78 -7.22 0.23 -4.26
N LEU A 79 -7.62 0.60 -3.05
CA LEU A 79 -7.37 -0.23 -1.86
C LEU A 79 -8.15 -1.56 -1.91
N SER A 80 -9.40 -1.55 -2.37
CA SER A 80 -10.19 -2.78 -2.59
C SER A 80 -9.52 -3.70 -3.63
N TRP A 81 -9.04 -3.13 -4.73
CA TRP A 81 -8.25 -3.85 -5.73
C TRP A 81 -6.99 -4.46 -5.12
N MET A 82 -6.21 -3.68 -4.37
CA MET A 82 -4.99 -4.14 -3.72
C MET A 82 -5.25 -5.34 -2.81
N VAL A 83 -6.27 -5.29 -1.95
CA VAL A 83 -6.54 -6.42 -1.04
C VAL A 83 -7.01 -7.67 -1.79
N ALA A 84 -7.84 -7.52 -2.83
CA ALA A 84 -8.29 -8.64 -3.66
C ALA A 84 -7.09 -9.33 -4.34
N MET A 85 -6.23 -8.56 -5.01
CA MET A 85 -5.02 -9.07 -5.67
C MET A 85 -4.07 -9.76 -4.69
N TRP A 86 -3.92 -9.21 -3.49
CA TRP A 86 -3.00 -9.76 -2.49
C TRP A 86 -3.58 -10.95 -1.73
N ALA A 87 -4.91 -11.06 -1.59
CA ALA A 87 -5.58 -12.20 -0.97
C ALA A 87 -5.40 -13.49 -1.78
N GLY A 88 -5.32 -13.39 -3.10
CA GLY A 88 -5.07 -14.53 -3.99
C GLY A 88 -3.64 -15.10 -3.92
N CYS A 89 -2.70 -14.41 -3.27
CA CYS A 89 -1.29 -14.80 -3.24
C CYS A 89 -1.05 -16.05 -2.37
N LYS A 90 -0.36 -17.05 -2.93
CA LYS A 90 0.04 -18.28 -2.21
C LYS A 90 1.30 -18.06 -1.37
N LEU A 91 1.13 -18.01 -0.05
CA LEU A 91 2.21 -17.84 0.92
C LEU A 91 2.57 -19.19 1.56
N ASP A 92 3.87 -19.49 1.66
CA ASP A 92 4.38 -20.76 2.19
C ASP A 92 4.46 -20.81 3.73
N ARG A 93 4.06 -19.73 4.42
CA ARG A 93 4.16 -19.58 5.88
C ARG A 93 2.84 -19.10 6.47
N ALA A 94 2.67 -19.31 7.78
CA ALA A 94 1.57 -18.74 8.55
C ALA A 94 1.44 -17.24 8.24
N ALA A 95 0.41 -16.89 7.49
CA ALA A 95 0.23 -15.55 6.99
C ALA A 95 -0.35 -14.68 8.11
N SER A 96 0.06 -13.41 8.14
CA SER A 96 -0.62 -12.39 8.94
C SER A 96 -2.06 -12.24 8.46
N ALA A 97 -2.96 -11.87 9.39
CA ALA A 97 -4.35 -11.56 9.08
C ALA A 97 -4.48 -10.53 7.95
N VAL A 98 -5.53 -10.69 7.14
CA VAL A 98 -5.98 -9.65 6.21
C VAL A 98 -6.72 -8.60 7.03
N GLU A 99 -6.21 -7.37 7.06
CA GLU A 99 -6.77 -6.26 7.82
C GLU A 99 -7.32 -5.18 6.88
N LEU A 100 -8.59 -4.82 7.07
CA LEU A 100 -9.23 -3.67 6.44
C LEU A 100 -9.48 -2.60 7.50
N VAL A 101 -8.97 -1.39 7.30
CA VAL A 101 -9.17 -0.27 8.23
C VAL A 101 -10.04 0.79 7.57
N PHE A 102 -11.14 1.11 8.25
CA PHE A 102 -12.11 2.11 7.83
C PHE A 102 -12.05 3.31 8.75
N SER A 103 -12.16 4.51 8.20
CA SER A 103 -12.29 5.75 8.95
C SER A 103 -13.70 6.29 8.82
N ILE A 104 -14.29 6.70 9.95
CA ILE A 104 -15.64 7.26 9.96
C ILE A 104 -15.56 8.75 9.58
N PRO A 105 -16.24 9.17 8.49
CA PRO A 105 -16.19 10.55 8.05
C PRO A 105 -16.93 11.49 9.02
N ARG A 106 -16.55 12.78 9.01
CA ARG A 106 -17.26 13.88 9.70
C ARG A 106 -17.29 13.83 11.23
N LEU A 107 -16.34 13.12 11.85
CA LEU A 107 -16.13 13.19 13.30
C LEU A 107 -15.05 14.21 13.66
N SER A 108 -15.21 14.85 14.83
CA SER A 108 -14.21 15.78 15.37
C SER A 108 -12.92 15.08 15.81
N GLN A 109 -13.00 13.78 16.09
CA GLN A 109 -11.86 12.91 16.38
C GLN A 109 -11.88 11.73 15.42
N PRO A 110 -10.72 11.31 14.87
CA PRO A 110 -10.66 10.19 13.95
C PRO A 110 -11.01 8.89 14.69
N LEU A 111 -12.14 8.30 14.32
CA LEU A 111 -12.53 6.97 14.77
C LEU A 111 -12.29 5.98 13.63
N ASN A 112 -11.46 4.97 13.89
CA ASN A 112 -11.15 3.93 12.92
C ASN A 112 -11.73 2.58 13.38
N ILE A 113 -12.28 1.84 12.44
CA ILE A 113 -12.73 0.45 12.62
C ILE A 113 -11.70 -0.43 11.91
N SER A 114 -11.08 -1.36 12.64
CA SER A 114 -10.24 -2.40 12.05
C SER A 114 -11.02 -3.71 11.97
N TYR A 115 -11.07 -4.28 10.76
CA TYR A 115 -11.64 -5.58 10.49
C TYR A 115 -10.53 -6.55 10.07
N ALA A 116 -10.15 -7.44 10.97
CA ALA A 116 -9.16 -8.49 10.74
C ALA A 116 -9.83 -9.81 10.37
N ILE A 117 -9.33 -10.45 9.31
CA ILE A 117 -9.84 -11.69 8.72
C ILE A 117 -8.69 -12.68 8.67
N HIS A 118 -8.97 -13.95 9.00
CA HIS A 118 -7.98 -15.01 8.87
C HIS A 118 -7.57 -15.14 7.39
N PRO A 119 -6.26 -15.24 7.06
CA PRO A 119 -5.82 -15.18 5.67
C PRO A 119 -6.37 -16.32 4.81
N GLU A 120 -6.55 -17.51 5.39
CA GLU A 120 -7.15 -18.68 4.75
C GLU A 120 -8.63 -18.45 4.42
N ASP A 121 -9.38 -17.76 5.28
CA ASP A 121 -10.79 -17.43 5.01
C ASP A 121 -10.90 -16.38 3.91
N ALA A 122 -10.06 -15.34 3.96
CA ALA A 122 -10.00 -14.32 2.91
C ALA A 122 -9.61 -14.94 1.56
N LYS A 123 -8.63 -15.86 1.57
CA LYS A 123 -8.21 -16.58 0.38
C LYS A 123 -9.30 -17.52 -0.14
N ALA A 124 -9.93 -18.30 0.73
CA ALA A 124 -11.01 -19.21 0.33
C ALA A 124 -12.18 -18.42 -0.28
N LEU A 125 -12.54 -17.28 0.32
CA LEU A 125 -13.54 -16.39 -0.27
C LEU A 125 -13.10 -15.88 -1.65
N TRP A 126 -11.87 -15.37 -1.77
CA TRP A 126 -11.35 -14.91 -3.06
C TRP A 126 -11.37 -16.00 -4.13
N ASP A 127 -10.93 -17.21 -3.79
CA ASP A 127 -10.89 -18.36 -4.69
C ASP A 127 -12.31 -18.80 -5.14
N THR A 128 -13.37 -18.48 -4.40
CA THR A 128 -14.77 -18.72 -4.82
C THR A 128 -15.32 -17.64 -5.74
N VAL A 129 -14.78 -16.42 -5.66
CA VAL A 129 -15.24 -15.27 -6.45
C VAL A 129 -14.53 -15.21 -7.80
N GLN A 130 -13.22 -15.48 -7.80
CA GLN A 130 -12.40 -15.45 -9.01
C GLN A 130 -12.80 -16.57 -9.97
N LYS A 131 -13.21 -16.19 -11.18
CA LYS A 131 -13.64 -17.14 -12.21
C LYS A 131 -12.46 -17.69 -13.00
N MET A 132 -11.52 -16.82 -13.36
CA MET A 132 -10.35 -17.17 -14.16
C MET A 132 -9.05 -16.73 -13.45
N PRO A 133 -8.11 -17.65 -13.19
CA PRO A 133 -6.82 -17.28 -12.61
C PRO A 133 -6.04 -16.33 -13.53
N GLY A 134 -5.60 -15.20 -13.00
CA GLY A 134 -4.71 -14.25 -13.70
C GLY A 134 -5.42 -13.07 -14.35
N GLU A 135 -6.73 -13.15 -14.56
CA GLU A 135 -7.57 -12.01 -14.90
C GLU A 135 -8.41 -11.65 -13.67
N ILE A 136 -8.47 -10.36 -13.34
CA ILE A 136 -9.25 -9.87 -12.22
C ILE A 136 -10.14 -8.75 -12.74
N THR A 137 -11.46 -8.89 -12.56
CA THR A 137 -12.41 -7.87 -13.00
C THR A 137 -12.94 -7.03 -11.84
N GLN A 138 -13.45 -5.83 -12.15
CA GLN A 138 -14.06 -4.96 -11.15
C GLN A 138 -15.21 -5.66 -10.42
N GLU A 139 -16.03 -6.43 -11.14
CA GLU A 139 -17.16 -7.16 -10.57
C GLU A 139 -16.70 -8.22 -9.56
N GLU A 140 -15.58 -8.90 -9.81
CA GLU A 140 -15.01 -9.86 -8.86
C GLU A 140 -14.53 -9.16 -7.59
N VAL A 141 -13.86 -8.01 -7.72
CA VAL A 141 -13.42 -7.20 -6.57
C VAL A 141 -14.63 -6.71 -5.77
N ASP A 142 -15.69 -6.24 -6.43
CA ASP A 142 -16.91 -5.77 -5.78
C ASP A 142 -17.62 -6.88 -5.02
N VAL A 143 -17.79 -8.06 -5.64
CA VAL A 143 -18.40 -9.22 -4.98
C VAL A 143 -17.58 -9.66 -3.78
N PHE A 144 -16.25 -9.70 -3.89
CA PHE A 144 -15.36 -10.03 -2.78
C PHE A 144 -15.54 -9.07 -1.60
N MET A 145 -15.51 -7.75 -1.86
CA MET A 145 -15.68 -6.74 -0.82
C MET A 145 -17.09 -6.75 -0.22
N ASP A 146 -18.12 -6.94 -1.03
CA ASP A 146 -19.51 -7.03 -0.57
C ASP A 146 -19.74 -8.24 0.33
N CYS A 147 -19.12 -9.39 0.03
CA CYS A 147 -19.15 -10.55 0.91
C CYS A 147 -18.53 -10.25 2.28
N LEU A 148 -17.38 -9.56 2.32
CA LEU A 148 -16.73 -9.14 3.55
C LEU A 148 -17.59 -8.14 4.35
N TYR A 149 -18.20 -7.17 3.66
CA TYR A 149 -19.09 -6.19 4.28
C TYR A 149 -20.36 -6.83 4.82
N ALA A 150 -20.97 -7.75 4.07
CA ALA A 150 -22.15 -8.50 4.50
C ALA A 150 -21.84 -9.37 5.72
N HIS A 151 -20.69 -10.04 5.75
CA HIS A 151 -20.24 -10.80 6.90
C HIS A 151 -20.07 -9.89 8.13
N PHE A 152 -19.35 -8.78 8.00
CA PHE A 152 -19.16 -7.84 9.11
C PHE A 152 -20.50 -7.30 9.64
N HIS A 153 -21.38 -6.86 8.73
CA HIS A 153 -22.71 -6.37 9.11
C HIS A 153 -23.57 -7.45 9.78
N ARG A 154 -23.48 -8.72 9.33
CA ARG A 154 -24.21 -9.84 9.94
C ARG A 154 -23.89 -9.96 11.42
N HIS A 155 -22.62 -9.83 11.80
CA HIS A 155 -22.13 -10.02 13.17
C HIS A 155 -22.21 -8.75 14.02
N PHE A 156 -21.84 -7.59 13.48
CA PHE A 156 -21.69 -6.36 14.25
C PHE A 156 -22.79 -5.33 14.03
N LYS A 157 -23.68 -5.54 13.03
CA LYS A 157 -24.76 -4.59 12.64
C LYS A 157 -24.25 -3.19 12.28
N ILE A 158 -23.02 -3.13 11.77
CA ILE A 158 -22.39 -1.90 11.28
C ILE A 158 -22.23 -2.02 9.77
N HIS A 159 -22.70 -1.01 9.04
CA HIS A 159 -22.51 -0.91 7.59
C HIS A 159 -21.15 -0.27 7.29
N LEU A 160 -20.12 -1.09 7.03
CA LEU A 160 -18.79 -0.59 6.66
C LEU A 160 -18.80 0.23 5.36
N SER A 161 -19.76 -0.02 4.46
CA SER A 161 -19.98 0.78 3.25
C SER A 161 -20.31 2.25 3.52
N ALA A 162 -20.74 2.60 4.74
CA ALA A 162 -20.95 4.00 5.14
C ALA A 162 -19.66 4.68 5.66
N ALA A 163 -18.59 3.91 5.86
CA ALA A 163 -17.27 4.41 6.25
C ALA A 163 -16.31 4.44 5.04
N LYS A 164 -15.17 5.12 5.19
CA LYS A 164 -14.15 5.19 4.14
C LYS A 164 -13.06 4.15 4.39
N LEU A 165 -12.83 3.23 3.46
CA LEU A 165 -11.64 2.36 3.49
C LEU A 165 -10.39 3.24 3.34
N VAL A 166 -9.50 3.20 4.35
CA VAL A 166 -8.29 4.03 4.40
C VAL A 166 -7.01 3.21 4.42
N LYS A 167 -7.06 1.93 4.79
CA LYS A 167 -5.89 1.05 4.74
C LYS A 167 -6.29 -0.39 4.54
N VAL A 168 -5.45 -1.11 3.80
CA VAL A 168 -5.48 -2.56 3.68
C VAL A 168 -4.14 -3.14 4.08
N SER A 169 -4.14 -4.31 4.68
CA SER A 169 -2.93 -5.06 4.99
C SER A 169 -3.15 -6.55 4.77
N THR A 170 -2.19 -7.20 4.15
CA THR A 170 -2.11 -8.65 4.02
C THR A 170 -0.69 -9.08 4.41
N ALA A 171 -0.39 -10.37 4.31
CA ALA A 171 0.99 -10.84 4.45
C ALA A 171 1.90 -10.46 3.27
N VAL A 172 1.35 -9.94 2.16
CA VAL A 172 2.13 -9.45 1.00
C VAL A 172 2.62 -8.02 1.24
N ALA A 173 1.68 -7.12 1.56
CA ALA A 173 1.95 -5.70 1.73
C ALA A 173 0.84 -5.02 2.56
N SER A 174 1.11 -3.80 2.99
CA SER A 174 0.14 -2.88 3.57
C SER A 174 0.16 -1.60 2.75
N ALA A 175 -1.02 -1.05 2.43
CA ALA A 175 -1.16 0.26 1.79
C ALA A 175 -2.18 1.10 2.55
N HIS A 176 -1.86 2.37 2.74
CA HIS A 176 -2.75 3.37 3.31
C HIS A 176 -3.12 4.41 2.23
N CYS A 177 -4.29 5.04 2.34
CA CYS A 177 -4.82 5.97 1.34
C CYS A 177 -3.96 7.23 1.14
N ASP A 178 -3.04 7.49 2.06
CA ASP A 178 -2.06 8.57 2.00
C ASP A 178 -0.75 8.14 1.30
N GLY A 179 -0.70 6.97 0.65
CA GLY A 179 0.47 6.52 -0.09
C GLY A 179 1.57 5.88 0.76
N ILE A 180 1.37 5.68 2.07
CA ILE A 180 2.28 4.87 2.87
C ILE A 180 2.08 3.41 2.50
N VAL A 181 3.15 2.77 2.02
CA VAL A 181 3.19 1.35 1.69
C VAL A 181 4.26 0.65 2.51
N LYS A 182 3.95 -0.56 3.00
CA LYS A 182 4.93 -1.48 3.59
C LYS A 182 4.91 -2.75 2.79
N ILE A 183 6.07 -3.20 2.36
CA ILE A 183 6.21 -4.44 1.59
C ILE A 183 6.71 -5.51 2.56
N LEU A 184 5.93 -6.56 2.72
CA LEU A 184 6.13 -7.57 3.77
C LEU A 184 6.67 -8.88 3.21
N HIS A 185 6.54 -9.09 1.89
CA HIS A 185 7.02 -10.29 1.23
C HIS A 185 7.71 -9.99 -0.11
N SER A 186 9.02 -10.20 -0.18
CA SER A 186 9.86 -9.83 -1.34
C SER A 186 9.49 -10.52 -2.65
N LYS A 187 8.99 -11.77 -2.59
CA LYS A 187 8.51 -12.51 -3.78
C LYS A 187 7.47 -11.74 -4.61
N TYR A 188 6.66 -10.91 -3.96
CA TYR A 188 5.58 -10.15 -4.58
C TYR A 188 5.93 -8.69 -4.84
N LEU A 189 7.16 -8.27 -4.52
CA LEU A 189 7.64 -6.91 -4.70
C LEU A 189 7.41 -6.39 -6.13
N PRO A 190 7.74 -7.13 -7.22
CA PRO A 190 7.50 -6.63 -8.57
C PRO A 190 6.02 -6.33 -8.83
N GLY A 191 5.12 -7.22 -8.43
CA GLY A 191 3.67 -7.03 -8.63
C GLY A 191 3.12 -5.86 -7.81
N VAL A 192 3.57 -5.68 -6.56
CA VAL A 192 3.18 -4.51 -5.75
C VAL A 192 3.67 -3.21 -6.39
N LEU A 193 4.90 -3.17 -6.88
CA LEU A 193 5.45 -1.97 -7.52
C LEU A 193 4.79 -1.67 -8.87
N MET A 194 4.45 -2.70 -9.65
CA MET A 194 3.70 -2.55 -10.91
C MET A 194 2.37 -1.85 -10.66
N LEU A 195 1.60 -2.30 -9.67
CA LEU A 195 0.32 -1.67 -9.31
C LEU A 195 0.49 -0.23 -8.87
N LEU A 196 1.50 0.07 -8.06
CA LEU A 196 1.79 1.45 -7.67
C LEU A 196 2.21 2.31 -8.87
N THR A 197 2.94 1.73 -9.84
CA THR A 197 3.40 2.41 -11.04
C THR A 197 2.21 2.81 -11.92
N GLU A 198 1.30 1.86 -12.16
CA GLU A 198 0.05 2.11 -12.89
C GLU A 198 -0.83 3.17 -12.21
N LEU A 199 -0.94 3.12 -10.88
CA LEU A 199 -1.66 4.13 -10.09
C LEU A 199 -1.00 5.51 -10.14
N ALA A 200 0.32 5.59 -10.22
CA ALA A 200 1.02 6.85 -10.35
C ALA A 200 0.84 7.43 -11.76
N ILE A 201 0.97 6.62 -12.81
CA ILE A 201 0.76 7.03 -14.20
C ILE A 201 -0.65 7.58 -14.41
N SER A 202 -1.68 6.87 -13.92
CA SER A 202 -3.08 7.32 -14.02
C SER A 202 -3.40 8.62 -13.27
N GLN A 203 -2.52 9.07 -12.36
CA GLN A 203 -2.65 10.36 -11.66
C GLN A 203 -1.80 11.49 -12.26
N ILE A 204 -0.91 11.15 -13.21
CA ILE A 204 -0.09 12.12 -13.95
C ILE A 204 -0.83 12.60 -15.20
N GLN A 205 -1.63 11.73 -15.84
CA GLN A 205 -2.53 12.05 -16.95
C GLN A 205 -3.69 12.96 -16.52
#